data_AF-A0A2R6S5G9-F1
#
_entry.id   AF-A0A2R6S5G9-F1
#
_cell.length_a   1.000
_cell.length_b   1.000
_cell.length_c   1.000
_cell.angle_alpha   90.00
_cell.angle_beta   90.00
_cell.angle_gamma   90.00
#
_symmetry.space_group_name_H-M   'P 1'
#
loop_
_entity.id
_entity.type
_entity.pdbx_description
1 polymer ?
#
loop_
_entity_poly.entity_id
_entity_poly.type
_entity_poly.pdbx_seq_one_letter_code
_entity_poly.pdbx_strand_id
1 'polypeptide(L)'
;MPLNYSKWDNLELSDDSDIEGHPNVDKKSLIKWKQRDIHEKREMRKVHILQLNADIACNKVLEPRLKEIAKEVEAKGPSQFSTLVERFQTNPSPEAPPTNAPGQQTYDGMLLTLMLKIWQEAKADGIDKDDPRLAEVLVKGLQKHVAMIGEHQEKLTKELEQEEAEQKRKITSDDIHEGFDSHYVPPKPAPPPVKGAIPALPKKTVATTEFEVLNPKSVTAADAPTSSSDPDDELTELPELTPALEAFSHLPVRGYEKSWEFIKEHRDVIVPGASDALLVAAFTAQSDGKDAYAKKCVHQSLLLQYCEKLGQDGVTVFFRK
;
A
#
# COMPACT_ATOMS: atom_id res chain seq x y z
N MET A 1 -1.02 -12.40 -39.94
CA MET A 1 -2.02 -12.18 -38.88
C MET A 1 -2.07 -10.69 -38.62
N PRO A 2 -3.23 -10.02 -38.68
CA PRO A 2 -3.29 -8.64 -38.28
C PRO A 2 -3.04 -8.54 -36.77
N LEU A 3 -2.13 -7.65 -36.37
CA LEU A 3 -1.86 -7.32 -34.99
C LEU A 3 -3.11 -6.62 -34.44
N ASN A 4 -3.80 -7.23 -33.48
CA ASN A 4 -4.99 -6.65 -32.86
C ASN A 4 -4.65 -6.09 -31.46
N TYR A 5 -4.77 -4.77 -31.31
CA TYR A 5 -4.58 -4.04 -30.05
C TYR A 5 -5.91 -3.65 -29.38
N SER A 6 -7.06 -4.13 -29.86
CA SER A 6 -8.41 -3.75 -29.39
C SER A 6 -8.67 -3.99 -27.90
N LYS A 7 -7.82 -4.80 -27.24
CA LYS A 7 -7.84 -4.95 -25.78
C LYS A 7 -7.69 -3.59 -25.08
N TRP A 8 -6.88 -2.69 -25.63
CA TRP A 8 -6.49 -1.43 -24.99
C TRP A 8 -7.47 -0.29 -25.28
N ASP A 9 -8.42 -0.48 -26.20
CA ASP A 9 -9.49 0.48 -26.50
C ASP A 9 -10.47 0.66 -25.32
N ASN A 10 -10.47 -0.28 -24.38
CA ASN A 10 -11.38 -0.32 -23.24
C ASN A 10 -10.75 0.17 -21.92
N LEU A 11 -9.63 0.89 -21.98
CA LEU A 11 -8.96 1.40 -20.79
C LEU A 11 -9.80 2.55 -20.17
N GLU A 12 -10.12 2.48 -18.87
CA GLU A 12 -10.81 3.55 -18.16
C GLU A 12 -9.89 4.23 -17.15
N LEU A 13 -9.35 5.38 -17.55
CA LEU A 13 -8.54 6.26 -16.70
C LEU A 13 -9.44 7.21 -15.92
N SER A 14 -9.39 7.14 -14.59
CA SER A 14 -10.16 8.01 -13.69
C SER A 14 -9.58 9.42 -13.58
N ASP A 15 -8.27 9.57 -13.79
CA ASP A 15 -7.54 10.85 -13.78
C ASP A 15 -7.02 11.20 -15.18
N ASP A 16 -7.91 11.15 -16.17
CA ASP A 16 -7.57 11.51 -17.54
C ASP A 16 -7.46 13.04 -17.68
N SER A 17 -6.22 13.53 -17.73
CA SER A 17 -5.92 14.94 -17.92
C SER A 17 -6.29 15.44 -19.31
N ASP A 18 -6.52 14.57 -20.29
CA ASP A 18 -6.76 14.93 -21.68
C ASP A 18 -8.25 15.02 -22.01
N ILE A 19 -9.12 15.00 -20.99
CA ILE A 19 -10.55 15.17 -21.18
C ILE A 19 -10.85 16.51 -21.87
N GLU A 20 -11.49 16.43 -23.04
CA GLU A 20 -11.95 17.59 -23.80
C GLU A 20 -13.06 18.28 -23.00
N GLY A 21 -12.70 19.40 -22.36
CA GLY A 21 -13.63 20.23 -21.60
C GLY A 21 -14.35 21.22 -22.50
N HIS A 22 -15.51 21.70 -22.04
CA HIS A 22 -16.13 22.88 -22.63
C HIS A 22 -15.43 24.14 -22.11
N PRO A 23 -15.24 25.20 -22.92
CA PRO A 23 -14.60 26.46 -22.49
C PRO A 23 -15.20 27.11 -21.22
N ASN A 24 -16.44 26.77 -20.86
CA ASN A 24 -17.15 27.31 -19.69
C ASN A 24 -17.17 26.38 -18.47
N VAL A 25 -16.56 25.20 -18.57
CA VAL A 25 -16.52 24.22 -17.47
C VAL A 25 -15.10 24.17 -16.93
N ASP A 26 -14.94 24.33 -15.61
CA ASP A 26 -13.64 24.17 -14.98
C ASP A 26 -13.19 22.70 -15.08
N LYS A 27 -12.09 22.49 -15.81
CA LYS A 27 -11.52 21.17 -16.07
C LYS A 27 -11.15 20.44 -14.78
N LYS A 28 -10.65 21.14 -13.75
CA LYS A 28 -10.19 20.49 -12.51
C LYS A 28 -11.35 19.92 -11.71
N SER A 29 -12.44 20.67 -11.55
CA SER A 29 -13.63 20.19 -10.88
C SER A 29 -14.35 19.10 -11.68
N LEU A 30 -14.38 19.21 -13.01
CA LEU A 30 -14.93 18.17 -13.90
C LEU A 30 -14.22 16.83 -13.75
N ILE A 31 -12.87 16.81 -13.76
CA ILE A 31 -12.08 15.58 -13.60
C ILE A 31 -12.37 14.94 -12.24
N LYS A 32 -12.34 15.71 -11.15
CA LYS A 32 -12.64 15.20 -9.79
C LYS A 32 -14.06 14.66 -9.66
N TRP A 33 -15.03 15.30 -10.30
CA TRP A 33 -16.40 14.84 -10.31
C TRP A 33 -16.53 13.52 -11.07
N LYS A 34 -15.96 13.44 -12.27
CA LYS A 34 -15.96 12.23 -13.10
C LYS A 34 -15.26 11.06 -12.39
N GLN A 35 -14.13 11.33 -11.74
CA GLN A 35 -13.44 10.35 -10.90
C GLN A 35 -14.39 9.80 -9.82
N ARG A 36 -15.05 10.67 -9.04
CA ARG A 36 -16.00 10.25 -8.01
C ARG A 36 -17.16 9.44 -8.59
N ASP A 37 -17.77 9.90 -9.68
CA ASP A 37 -18.87 9.20 -10.35
C ASP A 37 -18.47 7.81 -10.82
N ILE A 38 -17.27 7.67 -11.40
CA ILE A 38 -16.71 6.37 -11.81
C ILE A 38 -16.51 5.46 -10.60
N HIS A 39 -15.90 5.95 -9.52
CA HIS A 39 -15.71 5.15 -8.31
C HIS A 39 -17.04 4.76 -7.67
N GLU A 40 -18.00 5.68 -7.57
CA GLU A 40 -19.32 5.42 -7.01
C GLU A 40 -20.06 4.36 -7.81
N LYS A 41 -20.09 4.47 -9.15
CA LYS A 41 -20.68 3.44 -10.02
C LYS A 41 -20.01 2.08 -9.87
N ARG A 42 -18.68 2.05 -9.72
CA ARG A 42 -17.93 0.80 -9.49
C ARG A 42 -18.27 0.18 -8.14
N GLU A 43 -18.29 0.97 -7.08
CA GLU A 43 -18.65 0.50 -5.74
C GLU A 43 -20.10 0.00 -5.71
N MET A 44 -21.03 0.75 -6.29
CA MET A 44 -22.43 0.34 -6.42
C MET A 44 -22.54 -0.98 -7.18
N ARG A 45 -21.80 -1.16 -8.28
CA ARG A 45 -21.77 -2.42 -9.03
C ARG A 45 -21.16 -3.55 -8.21
N LYS A 46 -20.04 -3.34 -7.53
CA LYS A 46 -19.41 -4.36 -6.66
C LYS A 46 -20.39 -4.81 -5.57
N VAL A 47 -21.06 -3.87 -4.91
CA VAL A 47 -22.09 -4.15 -3.90
C VAL A 47 -23.27 -4.92 -4.52
N HIS A 48 -23.73 -4.52 -5.70
CA HIS A 48 -24.82 -5.19 -6.40
C HIS A 48 -24.47 -6.64 -6.77
N ILE A 49 -23.28 -6.88 -7.34
CA ILE A 49 -22.78 -8.23 -7.64
C ILE A 49 -22.68 -9.09 -6.37
N LEU A 50 -22.20 -8.51 -5.26
CA LEU A 50 -22.15 -9.21 -3.98
C LEU A 50 -23.55 -9.59 -3.48
N GLN A 51 -24.52 -8.70 -3.61
CA GLN A 51 -25.91 -8.96 -3.26
C GLN A 51 -26.51 -10.07 -4.14
N LEU A 52 -26.37 -9.99 -5.47
CA LEU A 52 -26.85 -11.01 -6.40
C LEU A 52 -26.26 -12.39 -6.07
N ASN A 53 -24.96 -12.45 -5.76
CA ASN A 53 -24.30 -13.70 -5.37
C ASN A 53 -24.86 -14.26 -4.04
N ALA A 54 -25.11 -13.41 -3.06
CA ALA A 54 -25.72 -13.81 -1.79
C ALA A 54 -27.14 -14.35 -1.97
N ASP A 55 -27.95 -13.68 -2.80
CA ASP A 55 -29.32 -14.08 -3.11
C ASP A 55 -29.35 -15.43 -3.86
N ILE A 56 -28.48 -15.61 -4.86
CA ILE A 56 -28.33 -16.88 -5.59
C ILE A 56 -27.89 -18.01 -4.65
N ALA A 57 -26.95 -17.74 -3.75
CA ALA A 57 -26.48 -18.72 -2.76
C ALA A 57 -27.59 -19.12 -1.78
N CYS A 58 -28.43 -18.17 -1.37
CA CYS A 58 -29.60 -18.42 -0.53
C CYS A 58 -30.63 -19.30 -1.24
N ASN A 59 -31.00 -18.93 -2.46
CA ASN A 59 -31.97 -19.67 -3.28
C ASN A 59 -31.50 -21.10 -3.58
N LYS A 60 -30.19 -21.32 -3.81
CA LYS A 60 -29.61 -22.66 -3.98
C LYS A 60 -29.87 -23.59 -2.81
N VAL A 61 -30.03 -23.06 -1.59
CA VAL A 61 -30.36 -23.84 -0.38
C VAL A 61 -31.87 -23.97 -0.19
N LEU A 62 -32.63 -22.90 -0.43
CA LEU A 62 -34.08 -22.87 -0.20
C LEU A 62 -34.88 -23.68 -1.23
N GLU A 63 -34.50 -23.62 -2.50
CA GLU A 63 -35.20 -24.30 -3.60
C GLU A 63 -35.30 -25.83 -3.40
N PRO A 64 -34.21 -26.58 -3.11
CA PRO A 64 -34.31 -28.02 -2.88
C PRO A 64 -35.13 -28.35 -1.63
N ARG A 65 -34.99 -27.58 -0.55
CA ARG A 65 -35.78 -27.78 0.67
C ARG A 65 -37.27 -27.59 0.42
N LEU A 66 -37.64 -26.56 -0.33
CA LEU A 66 -39.05 -26.30 -0.65
C LEU A 66 -39.62 -27.39 -1.57
N LYS A 67 -38.81 -27.91 -2.51
CA LYS A 67 -39.18 -29.08 -3.34
C LYS A 67 -39.40 -30.34 -2.51
N GLU A 68 -38.57 -30.59 -1.49
CA GLU A 68 -38.73 -31.71 -0.56
C GLU A 68 -40.02 -31.55 0.27
N ILE A 69 -40.24 -30.36 0.85
CA ILE A 69 -41.46 -30.03 1.60
C ILE A 69 -42.70 -30.23 0.73
N ALA A 70 -42.69 -29.75 -0.52
CA ALA A 70 -43.81 -29.92 -1.44
C ALA A 70 -44.15 -31.40 -1.67
N LYS A 71 -43.14 -32.26 -1.86
CA LYS A 71 -43.31 -33.71 -2.01
C LYS A 71 -43.83 -34.37 -0.73
N GLU A 72 -43.32 -33.97 0.44
CA GLU A 72 -43.76 -34.52 1.72
C GLU A 72 -45.22 -34.18 2.03
N VAL A 73 -45.64 -32.94 1.75
CA VAL A 73 -47.03 -32.49 1.92
C VAL A 73 -47.94 -33.16 0.91
N GLU A 74 -47.50 -33.40 -0.33
CA GLU A 74 -48.25 -34.15 -1.32
C GLU A 74 -48.47 -35.62 -0.89
N ALA A 75 -47.45 -36.26 -0.32
CA ALA A 75 -47.52 -37.68 0.07
C ALA A 75 -48.34 -37.94 1.34
N LYS A 76 -48.28 -37.03 2.32
CA LYS A 76 -48.82 -37.25 3.67
C LYS A 76 -49.94 -36.27 4.06
N GLY A 77 -50.23 -35.29 3.20
CA GLY A 77 -51.34 -34.35 3.35
C GLY A 77 -51.09 -33.17 4.30
N PRO A 78 -52.15 -32.43 4.67
CA PRO A 78 -52.06 -31.15 5.39
C PRO A 78 -51.55 -31.28 6.83
N SER A 79 -51.57 -32.48 7.43
CA SER A 79 -51.04 -32.74 8.76
C SER A 79 -49.51 -32.62 8.83
N GLN A 80 -48.80 -32.93 7.74
CA GLN A 80 -47.36 -32.69 7.68
C GLN A 80 -47.03 -31.21 7.55
N PHE A 81 -47.86 -30.46 6.81
CA PHE A 81 -47.67 -29.02 6.68
C PHE A 81 -47.72 -28.35 8.07
N SER A 82 -48.69 -28.69 8.91
CA SER A 82 -48.75 -28.17 10.29
C SER A 82 -47.58 -28.63 11.14
N THR A 83 -47.18 -29.90 11.04
CA THR A 83 -46.02 -30.45 11.77
C THR A 83 -44.72 -29.73 11.40
N LEU A 84 -44.52 -29.42 10.13
CA LEU A 84 -43.34 -28.68 9.65
C LEU A 84 -43.35 -27.24 10.14
N VAL A 85 -44.50 -26.57 10.12
CA VAL A 85 -44.63 -25.21 10.68
C VAL A 85 -44.32 -25.19 12.18
N GLU A 86 -44.84 -26.15 12.95
CA GLU A 86 -44.54 -26.28 14.38
C GLU A 86 -43.05 -26.57 14.63
N ARG A 87 -42.45 -27.44 13.81
CA ARG A 87 -41.00 -27.74 13.88
C ARG A 87 -40.17 -26.48 13.64
N PHE A 88 -40.48 -25.70 12.61
CA PHE A 88 -39.73 -24.48 12.32
C PHE A 88 -39.93 -23.39 13.38
N GLN A 89 -41.07 -23.38 14.08
CA GLN A 89 -41.32 -22.45 15.21
C GLN A 89 -40.55 -22.85 16.47
N THR A 90 -40.48 -24.15 16.77
CA THR A 90 -39.97 -24.66 18.05
C THR A 90 -38.48 -25.00 18.02
N ASN A 91 -37.98 -25.50 16.89
CA ASN A 91 -36.60 -25.92 16.74
C ASN A 91 -36.08 -25.65 15.31
N PRO A 92 -35.86 -24.37 14.95
CA PRO A 92 -35.30 -24.00 13.67
C PRO A 92 -33.83 -24.44 13.57
N SER A 93 -33.41 -24.89 12.37
CA SER A 93 -32.01 -25.16 12.08
C SER A 93 -31.14 -23.92 12.28
N PRO A 94 -29.91 -24.05 12.82
CA PRO A 94 -28.98 -22.93 12.99
C PRO A 94 -28.38 -22.42 11.68
N GLU A 95 -28.66 -23.07 10.56
CA GLU A 95 -28.11 -22.68 9.27
C GLU A 95 -28.72 -21.36 8.77
N ALA A 96 -27.84 -20.43 8.41
CA ALA A 96 -28.19 -19.12 7.89
C ALA A 96 -27.29 -18.77 6.69
N PRO A 97 -27.72 -17.82 5.83
CA PRO A 97 -26.86 -17.26 4.80
C PRO A 97 -25.54 -16.75 5.39
N PRO A 98 -24.41 -16.83 4.65
CA PRO A 98 -23.07 -16.47 5.12
C PRO A 98 -22.87 -14.94 5.23
N THR A 99 -23.76 -14.26 5.95
CA THR A 99 -23.77 -12.82 6.14
C THR A 99 -23.59 -12.52 7.62
N ASN A 100 -22.63 -11.65 7.97
CA ASN A 100 -22.34 -11.26 9.35
C ASN A 100 -23.34 -10.21 9.92
N ALA A 101 -24.55 -10.12 9.38
CA ALA A 101 -25.53 -9.10 9.78
C ALA A 101 -26.20 -9.46 11.13
N PRO A 102 -26.38 -8.49 12.04
CA PRO A 102 -27.06 -8.75 13.31
C PRO A 102 -28.54 -9.09 13.06
N GLY A 103 -29.00 -10.23 13.59
CA GLY A 103 -30.41 -10.66 13.49
C GLY A 103 -30.81 -11.30 12.16
N GLN A 104 -29.85 -11.84 11.41
CA GLN A 104 -30.13 -12.57 10.16
C GLN A 104 -31.13 -13.72 10.39
N GLN A 105 -32.14 -13.84 9.53
CA GLN A 105 -33.08 -14.96 9.56
C GLN A 105 -32.39 -16.25 9.09
N THR A 106 -32.66 -17.35 9.80
CA THR A 106 -32.24 -18.69 9.37
C THR A 106 -33.04 -19.14 8.14
N TYR A 107 -32.52 -20.13 7.41
CA TYR A 107 -33.25 -20.69 6.25
C TYR A 107 -34.64 -21.20 6.63
N ASP A 108 -34.75 -21.85 7.79
CA ASP A 108 -36.03 -22.36 8.31
C ASP A 108 -36.99 -21.22 8.70
N GLY A 109 -36.47 -20.09 9.21
CA GLY A 109 -37.27 -18.89 9.47
C GLY A 109 -37.85 -18.27 8.20
N MET A 110 -37.07 -18.26 7.11
CA MET A 110 -37.56 -17.82 5.79
C MET A 110 -38.63 -18.77 5.23
N LEU A 111 -38.41 -20.08 5.33
CA LEU A 111 -39.40 -21.10 4.93
C LEU A 111 -40.68 -21.02 5.75
N LEU A 112 -40.58 -20.81 7.06
CA LEU A 112 -41.74 -20.62 7.95
C LEU A 112 -42.57 -19.42 7.52
N THR A 113 -41.94 -18.30 7.22
CA THR A 113 -42.64 -17.09 6.77
C THR A 113 -43.38 -17.34 5.46
N LEU A 114 -42.77 -18.08 4.54
CA LEU A 114 -43.39 -18.50 3.29
C LEU A 114 -44.58 -19.47 3.52
N MET A 115 -44.43 -20.47 4.39
CA MET A 115 -45.51 -21.40 4.72
C MET A 115 -46.69 -20.68 5.39
N LEU A 116 -46.43 -19.76 6.32
CA LEU A 116 -47.48 -18.94 6.93
C LEU A 116 -48.21 -18.08 5.89
N LYS A 117 -47.48 -17.53 4.92
CA LYS A 117 -48.08 -16.77 3.81
C LYS A 117 -48.99 -17.65 2.95
N ILE A 118 -48.56 -18.86 2.58
CA ILE A 118 -49.40 -19.81 1.82
C ILE A 118 -50.67 -20.16 2.61
N TRP A 119 -50.57 -20.35 3.92
CA TRP A 119 -51.73 -20.60 4.77
C TRP A 119 -52.68 -19.39 4.85
N GLN A 120 -52.14 -18.17 4.90
CA GLN A 120 -52.95 -16.94 4.85
C GLN A 120 -53.66 -16.78 3.51
N GLU A 121 -52.99 -17.08 2.39
CA GLU A 121 -53.59 -17.08 1.05
C GLU A 121 -54.73 -18.12 0.95
N ALA A 122 -54.51 -19.34 1.43
CA ALA A 122 -55.55 -20.37 1.47
C ALA A 122 -56.76 -19.95 2.33
N LYS A 123 -56.51 -19.29 3.47
CA LYS A 123 -57.58 -18.75 4.32
C LYS A 123 -58.33 -17.61 3.64
N ALA A 124 -57.65 -16.76 2.87
CA ALA A 124 -58.28 -15.68 2.11
C ALA A 124 -59.19 -16.23 0.99
N ASP A 125 -58.86 -17.38 0.43
CA ASP A 125 -59.69 -18.11 -0.54
C ASP A 125 -60.88 -18.86 0.10
N GLY A 126 -61.08 -18.70 1.43
CA GLY A 126 -62.21 -19.25 2.16
C GLY A 126 -62.06 -20.73 2.54
N ILE A 127 -60.83 -21.26 2.54
CA ILE A 127 -60.55 -22.66 2.85
C ILE A 127 -60.20 -22.78 4.34
N ASP A 128 -61.08 -23.46 5.08
CA ASP A 128 -60.89 -23.76 6.50
C ASP A 128 -60.07 -25.03 6.71
N LYS A 129 -59.65 -25.27 7.97
CA LYS A 129 -58.77 -26.38 8.37
C LYS A 129 -59.33 -27.78 8.03
N ASP A 130 -60.65 -27.91 7.98
CA ASP A 130 -61.36 -29.17 7.78
C ASP A 130 -61.83 -29.39 6.33
N ASP A 131 -61.52 -28.46 5.42
CA ASP A 131 -61.93 -28.59 4.01
C ASP A 131 -61.06 -29.62 3.27
N PRO A 132 -61.66 -30.61 2.58
CA PRO A 132 -60.91 -31.60 1.80
C PRO A 132 -60.04 -30.99 0.69
N ARG A 133 -60.34 -29.76 0.23
CA ARG A 133 -59.56 -29.04 -0.79
C ARG A 133 -58.26 -28.44 -0.26
N LEU A 134 -58.10 -28.35 1.06
CA LEU A 134 -56.92 -27.74 1.70
C LEU A 134 -55.61 -28.38 1.24
N ALA A 135 -55.58 -29.71 1.11
CA ALA A 135 -54.40 -30.44 0.67
C ALA A 135 -53.95 -29.99 -0.74
N GLU A 136 -54.89 -29.91 -1.68
CA GLU A 136 -54.61 -29.51 -3.06
C GLU A 136 -54.14 -28.05 -3.14
N VAL A 137 -54.74 -27.15 -2.36
CA VAL A 137 -54.37 -25.73 -2.39
C VAL A 137 -53.01 -25.48 -1.76
N LEU A 138 -52.68 -26.16 -0.66
CA LEU A 138 -51.35 -26.07 -0.06
C LEU A 138 -50.25 -26.59 -1.01
N VAL A 139 -50.48 -27.74 -1.66
CA VAL A 139 -49.53 -28.29 -2.64
C VAL A 139 -49.39 -27.36 -3.85
N LYS A 140 -50.49 -26.84 -4.39
CA LYS A 140 -50.45 -25.86 -5.50
C LYS A 140 -49.73 -24.57 -5.10
N GLY A 141 -49.95 -24.08 -3.88
CA GLY A 141 -49.25 -22.91 -3.34
C GLY A 141 -47.74 -23.14 -3.22
N LEU A 142 -47.32 -24.28 -2.66
CA LEU A 142 -45.91 -24.66 -2.57
C LEU A 142 -45.26 -24.80 -3.95
N GLN A 143 -45.92 -25.50 -4.89
CA GLN A 143 -45.42 -25.65 -6.26
C GLN A 143 -45.30 -24.31 -7.00
N LYS A 144 -46.26 -23.40 -6.82
CA LYS A 144 -46.19 -22.03 -7.35
C LYS A 144 -44.96 -21.30 -6.83
N HIS A 145 -44.69 -21.36 -5.53
CA HIS A 145 -43.50 -20.72 -4.96
C HIS A 145 -42.19 -21.36 -5.42
N VAL A 146 -42.15 -22.69 -5.60
CA VAL A 146 -41.00 -23.36 -6.21
C VAL A 146 -40.73 -22.83 -7.63
N ALA A 147 -41.78 -22.70 -8.45
CA ALA A 147 -41.65 -22.14 -9.80
C ALA A 147 -41.18 -20.67 -9.76
N MET A 148 -41.74 -19.86 -8.87
CA MET A 148 -41.34 -18.45 -8.70
C MET A 148 -39.88 -18.31 -8.27
N ILE A 149 -39.38 -19.16 -7.36
CA ILE A 149 -37.96 -19.17 -6.98
C ILE A 149 -37.10 -19.53 -8.18
N GLY A 150 -37.48 -20.53 -8.98
CA GLY A 150 -36.76 -20.91 -10.20
C GLY A 150 -36.69 -19.78 -11.24
N GLU A 151 -37.83 -19.15 -11.55
CA GLU A 151 -37.87 -17.99 -12.47
C GLU A 151 -37.05 -16.81 -11.95
N HIS A 152 -37.10 -16.55 -10.65
CA HIS A 152 -36.31 -15.47 -10.04
C HIS A 152 -34.81 -15.79 -10.08
N GLN A 153 -34.43 -17.04 -9.82
CA GLN A 153 -33.05 -17.51 -9.90
C GLN A 153 -32.49 -17.31 -11.31
N GLU A 154 -33.24 -17.64 -12.35
CA GLU A 154 -32.82 -17.39 -13.73
C GLU A 154 -32.60 -15.89 -14.01
N LYS A 155 -33.47 -15.02 -13.51
CA LYS A 155 -33.32 -13.56 -13.65
C LYS A 155 -32.05 -13.08 -12.95
N LEU A 156 -31.83 -13.48 -11.70
CA LEU A 156 -30.62 -13.12 -10.93
C LEU A 156 -29.34 -13.59 -11.64
N THR A 157 -29.33 -14.81 -12.18
CA THR A 157 -28.16 -15.32 -12.92
C THR A 157 -27.87 -14.52 -14.18
N LYS A 158 -28.92 -14.13 -14.92
CA LYS A 158 -28.78 -13.28 -16.12
C LYS A 158 -28.29 -11.87 -15.76
N GLU A 159 -28.80 -11.28 -14.69
CA GLU A 159 -28.37 -9.97 -14.19
C GLU A 159 -26.91 -10.02 -13.71
N LEU A 160 -26.51 -11.08 -13.01
CA LEU A 160 -25.12 -11.29 -12.57
C LEU A 160 -24.18 -11.39 -13.77
N GLU A 161 -24.53 -12.18 -14.79
CA GLU A 161 -23.72 -12.30 -16.01
C GLU A 161 -23.58 -10.96 -16.74
N GLN A 162 -24.65 -10.15 -16.77
CA GLN A 162 -24.62 -8.80 -17.36
C GLN A 162 -23.71 -7.87 -16.58
N GLU A 163 -23.84 -7.80 -15.26
CA GLU A 163 -23.01 -6.93 -14.41
C GLU A 163 -21.54 -7.35 -14.41
N GLU A 164 -21.25 -8.65 -14.42
CA GLU A 164 -19.88 -9.15 -14.58
C GLU A 164 -19.30 -8.82 -15.96
N ALA A 165 -20.10 -8.92 -17.02
CA ALA A 165 -19.66 -8.53 -18.37
C ALA A 165 -19.40 -7.03 -18.46
N GLU A 166 -20.23 -6.18 -17.83
CA GLU A 166 -20.02 -4.74 -17.75
C GLU A 166 -18.78 -4.38 -16.92
N GLN A 167 -18.54 -5.10 -15.82
CA GLN A 167 -17.34 -4.92 -14.99
C GLN A 167 -16.09 -5.26 -15.80
N LYS A 168 -16.08 -6.39 -16.51
CA LYS A 168 -14.96 -6.85 -17.34
C LYS A 168 -14.82 -6.06 -18.66
N ARG A 169 -15.82 -5.27 -19.03
CA ARG A 169 -15.82 -4.46 -20.25
C ARG A 169 -14.71 -3.42 -20.24
N LYS A 170 -14.40 -2.84 -19.08
CA LYS A 170 -13.39 -1.79 -18.92
C LYS A 170 -12.20 -2.30 -18.13
N ILE A 171 -10.99 -2.02 -18.60
CA ILE A 171 -9.76 -2.33 -17.85
C ILE A 171 -9.51 -1.15 -16.89
N THR A 172 -9.42 -1.46 -15.61
CA THR A 172 -9.26 -0.47 -14.55
C THR A 172 -7.92 -0.63 -13.82
N SER A 173 -7.55 0.34 -12.98
CA SER A 173 -6.37 0.24 -12.12
C SER A 173 -6.41 -0.95 -11.17
N ASP A 174 -7.61 -1.35 -10.72
CA ASP A 174 -7.79 -2.49 -9.80
C ASP A 174 -7.42 -3.82 -10.48
N ASP A 175 -7.49 -3.87 -11.82
CA ASP A 175 -7.11 -5.05 -12.62
C ASP A 175 -5.60 -5.12 -12.89
N ILE A 176 -4.85 -4.06 -12.57
CA ILE A 176 -3.39 -4.01 -12.73
C ILE A 176 -2.75 -4.53 -11.45
N HIS A 177 -1.97 -5.61 -11.58
CA HIS A 177 -1.24 -6.20 -10.47
C HIS A 177 0.20 -5.68 -10.40
N GLU A 178 0.64 -5.32 -9.19
CA GLU A 178 2.04 -4.99 -8.92
C GLU A 178 2.90 -6.27 -8.92
N GLY A 179 3.88 -6.35 -9.80
CA GLY A 179 4.75 -7.53 -9.92
C GLY A 179 5.99 -7.48 -9.02
N PHE A 180 6.53 -6.29 -8.76
CA PHE A 180 7.75 -6.08 -7.98
C PHE A 180 7.77 -4.64 -7.43
N ASP A 181 8.08 -4.48 -6.15
CA ASP A 181 8.31 -3.19 -5.51
C ASP A 181 9.59 -3.26 -4.65
N SER A 182 10.48 -2.29 -4.82
CA SER A 182 11.70 -2.16 -4.02
C SER A 182 11.99 -0.70 -3.73
N HIS A 183 12.01 -0.33 -2.45
CA HIS A 183 12.36 1.00 -2.00
C HIS A 183 13.74 0.99 -1.35
N TYR A 184 14.74 1.62 -2.00
CA TYR A 184 16.09 1.76 -1.45
C TYR A 184 16.53 3.23 -1.51
N VAL A 185 16.79 3.80 -0.34
CA VAL A 185 17.38 5.14 -0.19
C VAL A 185 18.77 4.96 0.41
N PRO A 186 19.85 5.06 -0.39
CA PRO A 186 21.20 4.91 0.14
C PRO A 186 21.53 6.05 1.12
N PRO A 187 22.15 5.76 2.27
CA PRO A 187 22.71 6.81 3.12
C PRO A 187 23.84 7.52 2.39
N LYS A 188 24.03 8.82 2.67
CA LYS A 188 25.18 9.57 2.15
C LYS A 188 26.48 8.90 2.62
N PRO A 189 27.44 8.59 1.73
CA PRO A 189 28.69 7.93 2.12
C PRO A 189 29.46 8.74 3.18
N ALA A 190 30.23 8.05 4.02
CA ALA A 190 31.13 8.71 4.96
C ALA A 190 32.33 9.31 4.20
N PRO A 191 32.74 10.55 4.49
CA PRO A 191 33.92 11.13 3.86
C PRO A 191 35.20 10.38 4.26
N PRO A 192 36.17 10.24 3.34
CA PRO A 192 37.42 9.58 3.62
C PRO A 192 38.30 10.38 4.61
N PRO A 193 39.18 9.71 5.39
CA PRO A 193 40.20 10.35 6.24
C PRO A 193 41.12 11.29 5.46
N VAL A 194 41.67 12.31 6.13
CA VAL A 194 42.72 13.17 5.55
C VAL A 194 43.98 12.32 5.32
N LYS A 195 44.63 12.48 4.16
CA LYS A 195 45.89 11.78 3.83
C LYS A 195 46.97 12.14 4.88
N GLY A 196 47.68 11.15 5.42
CA GLY A 196 48.70 11.35 6.46
C GLY A 196 48.17 11.44 7.91
N ALA A 197 46.87 11.27 8.16
CA ALA A 197 46.33 11.29 9.53
C ALA A 197 46.80 10.08 10.35
N ILE A 198 47.35 10.33 11.55
CA ILE A 198 47.73 9.26 12.50
C ILE A 198 46.45 8.59 13.01
N PRO A 199 46.25 7.27 12.82
CA PRO A 199 45.02 6.61 13.24
C PRO A 199 44.93 6.54 14.77
N ALA A 200 43.90 7.16 15.34
CA ALA A 200 43.56 7.02 16.75
C ALA A 200 42.90 5.65 17.02
N LEU A 201 43.72 4.63 17.35
CA LEU A 201 43.39 3.29 17.85
C LEU A 201 42.44 2.41 16.97
N PRO A 202 42.63 1.07 16.96
CA PRO A 202 41.93 0.19 16.03
C PRO A 202 40.47 0.00 16.47
N LYS A 203 39.53 0.69 15.84
CA LYS A 203 38.10 0.31 15.89
C LYS A 203 37.87 -0.84 14.93
N LYS A 204 37.39 -1.96 15.50
CA LYS A 204 36.96 -3.19 14.81
C LYS A 204 36.30 -2.87 13.47
N THR A 205 36.84 -3.48 12.42
CA THR A 205 36.24 -3.64 11.10
C THR A 205 34.77 -4.03 11.24
N VAL A 206 33.87 -3.08 10.94
CA VAL A 206 32.48 -3.40 10.64
C VAL A 206 32.53 -4.18 9.32
N ALA A 207 32.15 -5.46 9.37
CA ALA A 207 32.03 -6.29 8.18
C ALA A 207 31.03 -5.63 7.23
N THR A 208 31.53 -5.00 6.17
CA THR A 208 30.78 -4.70 4.97
C THR A 208 30.35 -6.04 4.39
N THR A 209 29.07 -6.39 4.52
CA THR A 209 28.48 -7.48 3.75
C THR A 209 28.48 -7.04 2.29
N GLU A 210 29.49 -7.47 1.54
CA GLU A 210 29.54 -7.35 0.10
C GLU A 210 28.48 -8.29 -0.48
N PHE A 211 27.41 -7.70 -1.03
CA PHE A 211 26.44 -8.45 -1.82
C PHE A 211 27.06 -8.64 -3.22
N GLU A 212 27.42 -9.88 -3.56
CA GLU A 212 27.83 -10.22 -4.92
C GLU A 212 26.63 -10.08 -5.87
N VAL A 213 26.61 -9.01 -6.67
CA VAL A 213 25.66 -8.85 -7.77
C VAL A 213 26.24 -9.49 -9.03
N LEU A 214 25.46 -10.30 -9.73
CA LEU A 214 25.82 -11.17 -10.86
C LEU A 214 26.32 -10.44 -12.13
N ASN A 215 26.61 -9.14 -12.07
CA ASN A 215 27.25 -8.40 -13.17
C ASN A 215 27.95 -7.10 -12.69
N PRO A 216 29.17 -7.16 -12.14
CA PRO A 216 29.87 -5.98 -11.62
C PRO A 216 30.51 -5.08 -12.69
N LYS A 217 30.40 -5.41 -13.98
CA LYS A 217 31.19 -4.78 -15.07
C LYS A 217 30.55 -3.57 -15.74
N SER A 218 29.37 -3.12 -15.32
CA SER A 218 28.70 -1.96 -15.94
C SER A 218 28.95 -0.61 -15.26
N VAL A 219 29.70 -0.57 -14.14
CA VAL A 219 29.91 0.67 -13.36
C VAL A 219 31.38 1.02 -13.08
N THR A 220 32.34 0.35 -13.72
CA THR A 220 33.77 0.66 -13.55
C THR A 220 34.41 1.03 -14.89
N ALA A 221 34.07 2.23 -15.36
CA ALA A 221 34.83 2.95 -16.37
C ALA A 221 34.88 4.44 -16.00
N ALA A 222 35.57 4.76 -14.92
CA ALA A 222 36.06 6.10 -14.63
C ALA A 222 37.27 6.00 -13.69
N ASP A 223 38.45 6.21 -14.27
CA ASP A 223 39.71 6.65 -13.69
C ASP A 223 40.27 5.98 -12.43
N ALA A 224 41.25 5.10 -12.67
CA ALA A 224 42.40 4.94 -11.78
C ALA A 224 43.63 5.55 -12.47
N PRO A 225 44.26 6.61 -11.92
CA PRO A 225 45.63 6.92 -12.28
C PRO A 225 46.56 6.03 -11.46
N THR A 226 47.38 5.27 -12.18
CA THR A 226 48.61 4.67 -11.72
C THR A 226 49.56 5.74 -11.20
N SER A 227 50.07 5.59 -9.97
CA SER A 227 51.35 6.17 -9.56
C SER A 227 52.12 5.12 -8.76
N SER A 228 53.15 4.60 -9.40
CA SER A 228 54.30 3.94 -8.80
C SER A 228 55.08 4.92 -7.92
N SER A 229 55.41 4.52 -6.69
CA SER A 229 56.53 5.10 -5.95
C SER A 229 57.18 4.06 -5.05
N ASP A 230 58.51 4.06 -5.11
CA ASP A 230 59.49 3.21 -4.42
C ASP A 230 59.37 3.19 -2.88
N PRO A 231 59.95 2.17 -2.21
CA PRO A 231 59.80 1.94 -0.77
C PRO A 231 60.99 2.48 0.02
N ASP A 232 61.25 3.79 0.03
CA ASP A 232 62.34 4.37 0.85
C ASP A 232 62.17 5.86 1.22
N ASP A 233 61.01 6.27 1.76
CA ASP A 233 60.86 7.60 2.39
C ASP A 233 59.89 7.52 3.60
N GLU A 234 60.41 7.02 4.73
CA GLU A 234 59.75 7.02 6.04
C GLU A 234 59.91 8.38 6.76
N LEU A 235 59.73 9.48 6.02
CA LEU A 235 59.68 10.85 6.56
C LEU A 235 58.22 11.29 6.64
N THR A 236 57.56 10.88 7.72
CA THR A 236 56.33 11.46 8.32
C THR A 236 55.48 12.29 7.33
N GLU A 237 54.65 11.65 6.53
CA GLU A 237 53.74 12.32 5.59
C GLU A 237 52.86 13.32 6.35
N LEU A 238 53.17 14.63 6.25
CA LEU A 238 52.44 15.67 6.99
C LEU A 238 50.99 15.72 6.48
N PRO A 239 49.98 15.88 7.37
CA PRO A 239 48.60 15.98 6.95
C PRO A 239 48.38 17.14 5.97
N GLU A 240 47.97 16.83 4.75
CA GLU A 240 47.73 17.83 3.70
C GLU A 240 46.32 18.43 3.81
N LEU A 241 46.19 19.73 3.48
CA LEU A 241 44.90 20.40 3.40
C LEU A 241 44.10 19.85 2.22
N THR A 242 42.90 19.33 2.49
CA THR A 242 41.90 19.11 1.44
C THR A 242 41.32 20.45 0.97
N PRO A 243 40.81 20.56 -0.27
CA PRO A 243 40.19 21.79 -0.77
C PRO A 243 39.04 22.30 0.13
N ALA A 244 38.31 21.37 0.76
CA ALA A 244 37.26 21.71 1.71
C ALA A 244 37.82 22.30 3.02
N LEU A 245 38.94 21.77 3.53
CA LEU A 245 39.63 22.32 4.70
C LEU A 245 40.28 23.68 4.43
N GLU A 246 40.81 23.88 3.22
CA GLU A 246 41.32 25.17 2.80
C GLU A 246 40.20 26.22 2.76
N ALA A 247 39.06 25.90 2.15
CA ALA A 247 37.88 26.78 2.17
C ALA A 247 37.38 27.06 3.60
N PHE A 248 37.39 26.05 4.48
CA PHE A 248 37.04 26.19 5.89
C PHE A 248 38.02 27.13 6.63
N SER A 249 39.32 27.05 6.33
CA SER A 249 40.37 27.86 6.96
C SER A 249 40.25 29.36 6.67
N HIS A 250 39.64 29.74 5.55
CA HIS A 250 39.46 31.15 5.17
C HIS A 250 38.30 31.86 5.89
N LEU A 251 37.42 31.10 6.54
CA LEU A 251 36.25 31.63 7.27
C LEU A 251 36.67 32.63 8.37
N PRO A 252 35.81 33.62 8.67
CA PRO A 252 36.13 34.65 9.65
C PRO A 252 36.23 34.08 11.07
N VAL A 253 37.22 34.57 11.83
CA VAL A 253 37.37 34.28 13.27
C VAL A 253 36.10 34.74 14.00
N ARG A 254 35.58 33.93 14.92
CA ARG A 254 34.29 34.14 15.64
C ARG A 254 33.03 34.12 14.75
N GLY A 255 33.12 33.75 13.48
CA GLY A 255 31.96 33.51 12.61
C GLY A 255 31.37 32.11 12.80
N TYR A 256 30.83 31.83 13.99
CA TYR A 256 30.36 30.48 14.36
C TYR A 256 29.22 29.98 13.47
N GLU A 257 28.24 30.83 13.14
CA GLU A 257 27.13 30.49 12.24
C GLU A 257 27.62 30.02 10.86
N LYS A 258 28.53 30.77 10.26
CA LYS A 258 29.13 30.42 8.95
C LYS A 258 29.94 29.14 9.01
N SER A 259 30.64 28.92 10.13
CA SER A 259 31.41 27.69 10.34
C SER A 259 30.49 26.49 10.52
N TRP A 260 29.33 26.67 11.17
CA TRP A 260 28.31 25.63 11.33
C TRP A 260 27.60 25.27 10.01
N GLU A 261 27.18 26.29 9.24
CA GLU A 261 26.57 26.07 7.91
C GLU A 261 27.53 25.33 6.98
N PHE A 262 28.81 25.75 6.96
CA PHE A 262 29.83 25.10 6.15
C PHE A 262 30.04 23.63 6.53
N ILE A 263 30.07 23.32 7.83
CA ILE A 263 30.21 21.95 8.34
C ILE A 263 28.99 21.08 7.97
N LYS A 264 27.78 21.67 7.94
CA LYS A 264 26.54 20.96 7.57
C LYS A 264 26.53 20.59 6.08
N GLU A 265 27.06 21.46 5.23
CA GLU A 265 27.17 21.22 3.79
C GLU A 265 28.36 20.31 3.45
N HIS A 266 29.47 20.46 4.16
CA HIS A 266 30.71 19.73 3.94
C HIS A 266 31.06 18.85 5.15
N ARG A 267 30.46 17.66 5.20
CA ARG A 267 30.78 16.66 6.22
C ARG A 267 32.25 16.21 6.18
N ASP A 268 32.90 16.43 5.04
CA ASP A 268 34.30 16.13 4.73
C ASP A 268 35.30 16.97 5.53
N VAL A 269 34.84 17.99 6.26
CA VAL A 269 35.64 18.83 7.15
C VAL A 269 35.84 18.19 8.52
N ILE A 270 34.89 17.37 8.98
CA ILE A 270 34.96 16.67 10.28
C ILE A 270 35.49 15.26 10.04
N VAL A 271 36.79 15.19 9.88
CA VAL A 271 37.50 13.98 9.53
C VAL A 271 38.71 13.83 10.46
N PRO A 272 39.08 12.61 10.89
CA PRO A 272 40.30 12.41 11.67
C PRO A 272 41.52 13.00 10.95
N GLY A 273 42.31 13.82 11.66
CA GLY A 273 43.48 14.52 11.12
C GLY A 273 43.19 15.89 10.47
N ALA A 274 41.92 16.29 10.33
CA ALA A 274 41.55 17.61 9.79
C ALA A 274 42.04 18.78 10.67
N SER A 275 41.98 18.62 11.99
CA SER A 275 42.51 19.59 12.96
C SER A 275 44.02 19.75 12.84
N ASP A 276 44.74 18.64 12.67
CA ASP A 276 46.20 18.62 12.55
C ASP A 276 46.66 19.22 11.22
N ALA A 277 45.97 18.93 10.10
CA ALA A 277 46.22 19.57 8.81
C ALA A 277 46.05 21.10 8.85
N LEU A 278 45.03 21.60 9.57
CA LEU A 278 44.85 23.03 9.78
C LEU A 278 45.94 23.65 10.67
N LEU A 279 46.48 22.90 11.64
CA LEU A 279 47.61 23.36 12.46
C LEU A 279 48.92 23.42 11.67
N VAL A 280 49.18 22.43 10.80
CA VAL A 280 50.32 22.45 9.87
C VAL A 280 50.21 23.66 8.95
N ALA A 281 49.01 23.90 8.38
CA ALA A 281 48.75 25.08 7.55
C ALA A 281 48.91 26.41 8.29
N ALA A 282 48.57 26.46 9.58
CA ALA A 282 48.81 27.63 10.41
C ALA A 282 50.31 27.90 10.61
N PHE A 283 51.10 26.85 10.82
CA PHE A 283 52.55 26.94 11.01
C PHE A 283 53.26 27.42 9.73
N THR A 284 52.88 26.89 8.56
CA THR A 284 53.41 27.33 7.27
C THR A 284 53.00 28.78 6.98
N ALA A 285 51.73 29.15 7.21
CA ALA A 285 51.25 30.51 7.05
C ALA A 285 51.98 31.53 7.94
N GLN A 286 52.33 31.15 9.17
CA GLN A 286 53.09 32.00 10.09
C GLN A 286 54.55 32.15 9.63
N SER A 287 55.15 31.09 9.10
CA SER A 287 56.50 31.10 8.53
C SER A 287 56.58 32.01 7.28
N ASP A 288 55.49 32.07 6.50
CA ASP A 288 55.34 32.96 5.35
C ASP A 288 55.00 34.42 5.73
N GLY A 289 54.87 34.74 7.02
CA GLY A 289 54.50 36.09 7.50
C GLY A 289 53.02 36.46 7.32
N LYS A 290 52.12 35.49 7.09
CA LYS A 290 50.67 35.71 6.93
C LYS A 290 49.93 35.55 8.26
N ASP A 291 50.25 36.38 9.25
CA ASP A 291 49.74 36.29 10.62
C ASP A 291 48.20 36.23 10.74
N ALA A 292 47.49 36.99 9.89
CA ALA A 292 46.03 37.03 9.91
C ALA A 292 45.39 35.71 9.45
N TYR A 293 46.02 35.03 8.51
CA TYR A 293 45.56 33.74 8.00
C TYR A 293 45.94 32.60 8.96
N ALA A 294 47.15 32.64 9.53
CA ALA A 294 47.57 31.69 10.56
C ALA A 294 46.60 31.69 11.76
N LYS A 295 46.17 32.86 12.23
CA LYS A 295 45.16 33.00 13.30
C LYS A 295 43.81 32.36 12.95
N LYS A 296 43.37 32.46 11.69
CA LYS A 296 42.14 31.81 11.23
C LYS A 296 42.28 30.29 11.22
N CYS A 297 43.38 29.77 10.68
CA CYS A 297 43.66 28.33 10.65
C CYS A 297 43.69 27.73 12.06
N VAL A 298 44.39 28.38 13.02
CA VAL A 298 44.40 27.96 14.42
C VAL A 298 42.99 27.99 15.03
N HIS A 299 42.23 29.05 14.82
CA HIS A 299 40.86 29.13 15.33
C HIS A 299 39.98 27.98 14.82
N GLN A 300 40.03 27.68 13.51
CA GLN A 300 39.25 26.61 12.91
C GLN A 300 39.72 25.22 13.35
N SER A 301 41.02 25.01 13.53
CA SER A 301 41.55 23.76 14.10
C SER A 301 41.06 23.52 15.53
N LEU A 302 41.06 24.56 16.37
CA LEU A 302 40.59 24.48 17.76
C LEU A 302 39.09 24.22 17.83
N LEU A 303 38.32 24.81 16.92
CA LEU A 303 36.89 24.56 16.79
C LEU A 303 36.64 23.06 16.54
N LEU A 304 37.32 22.46 15.56
CA LEU A 304 37.18 21.02 15.28
C LEU A 304 37.62 20.16 16.48
N GLN A 305 38.73 20.49 17.14
CA GLN A 305 39.18 19.79 18.34
C GLN A 305 38.17 19.86 19.49
N TYR A 306 37.51 21.00 19.68
CA TYR A 306 36.46 21.14 20.70
C TYR A 306 35.20 20.36 20.34
N CYS A 307 34.81 20.34 19.05
CA CYS A 307 33.73 19.48 18.58
C CYS A 307 34.05 17.99 18.79
N GLU A 308 35.29 17.56 18.55
CA GLU A 308 35.73 16.16 18.74
C GLU A 308 35.71 15.76 20.23
N LYS A 309 36.19 16.63 21.13
CA LYS A 309 36.18 16.39 22.58
C LYS A 309 34.77 16.24 23.16
N LEU A 310 33.75 16.79 22.50
CA LEU A 310 32.35 16.70 22.93
C LEU A 310 31.65 15.41 22.48
N GLY A 311 32.32 14.52 21.73
CA GLY A 311 31.81 13.20 21.35
C GLY A 311 31.12 13.17 19.98
N GLN A 312 30.37 12.09 19.70
CA GLN A 312 29.81 11.80 18.37
C GLN A 312 28.85 12.89 17.85
N ASP A 313 28.09 13.53 18.74
CA ASP A 313 27.22 14.68 18.42
C ASP A 313 27.84 16.03 18.79
N GLY A 314 29.15 16.07 19.03
CA GLY A 314 29.84 17.20 19.63
C GLY A 314 29.76 18.49 18.83
N VAL A 315 29.62 18.40 17.51
CA VAL A 315 29.39 19.55 16.61
C VAL A 315 28.07 20.24 16.96
N THR A 316 26.98 19.47 17.05
CA THR A 316 25.65 20.01 17.37
C THR A 316 25.63 20.61 18.77
N VAL A 317 26.35 20.01 19.72
CA VAL A 317 26.41 20.51 21.11
C VAL A 317 27.24 21.79 21.21
N PHE A 318 28.35 21.89 20.47
CA PHE A 318 29.23 23.06 20.46
C PHE A 318 28.52 24.30 19.92
N PHE A 319 27.80 24.16 18.80
CA PHE A 319 27.13 25.28 18.11
C PHE A 319 25.72 25.58 18.64
N ARG A 320 25.20 24.83 19.61
CA ARG A 320 23.90 25.10 20.26
C ARG A 320 23.99 26.15 21.38
N LYS A 321 25.20 26.49 21.83
CA LYS A 321 25.45 27.52 22.85
C LYS A 321 25.93 28.81 22.20
#